data_AF-A0A838DVW4-F1
#
_entry.id   AF-A0A838DVW4-F1
#
_cell.length_a   1.000
_cell.length_b   1.000
_cell.length_c   1.000
_cell.angle_alpha   90.00
_cell.angle_beta   90.00
_cell.angle_gamma   90.00
#
_symmetry.space_group_name_H-M   'P 1'
#
loop_
_entity.id
_entity.type
_entity.pdbx_description
1 polymer ?
#
loop_
_entity_poly.entity_id
_entity_poly.type
_entity_poly.pdbx_seq_one_letter_code
_entity_poly.pdbx_strand_id
1 'polypeptide(L)'
;MSTMRNMQKDTYLYAGIGIFLVGSIIGMGYAGYSWYRNAKEAAAYKDLSESLDGYAKAAASSSLAQRSSANQWAEVQQAFEIGAQSHSSSVLYPYFLAYQADALLQQEKDAEALSLMDKAVASMDKTHPLYYAYALKDGLMNSDSSDPSRVQKGRELVQTLANDNANPLQDMARYYSALGARSRGEIDVAQQRLQQLIATGNEGSVWYQKALNSMR
;
A
#
# COMPACT_ATOMS: atom_id res chain seq x y z
N MET A 1 39.81 -59.54 -1.53
CA MET A 1 39.61 -58.27 -2.27
C MET A 1 38.19 -58.05 -2.82
N SER A 2 37.33 -59.07 -2.97
CA SER A 2 35.94 -58.88 -3.42
C SER A 2 35.00 -58.35 -2.32
N THR A 3 35.22 -58.73 -1.06
CA THR A 3 34.39 -58.33 0.10
C THR A 3 34.46 -56.84 0.41
N MET A 4 35.62 -56.19 0.30
CA MET A 4 35.73 -54.73 0.52
C MET A 4 35.03 -53.92 -0.57
N ARG A 5 35.00 -54.41 -1.82
CA ARG A 5 34.33 -53.72 -2.94
C ARG A 5 32.81 -53.72 -2.81
N ASN A 6 32.24 -54.73 -2.16
CA ASN A 6 30.79 -54.81 -1.92
C ASN A 6 30.37 -53.89 -0.77
N MET A 7 31.13 -53.84 0.34
CA MET A 7 30.84 -52.91 1.45
C MET A 7 30.83 -51.44 0.99
N GLN A 8 31.74 -51.07 0.10
CA GLN A 8 31.82 -49.69 -0.40
C GLN A 8 30.60 -49.33 -1.26
N LYS A 9 30.09 -50.27 -2.09
CA LYS A 9 28.87 -50.07 -2.89
C LYS A 9 27.62 -49.93 -2.04
N ASP A 10 27.49 -50.77 -1.01
CA ASP A 10 26.34 -50.72 -0.09
C ASP A 10 26.33 -49.39 0.68
N THR A 11 27.49 -48.91 1.11
CA THR A 11 27.63 -47.60 1.77
C THR A 11 27.17 -46.44 0.88
N TYR A 12 27.56 -46.40 -0.39
CA TYR A 12 27.10 -45.36 -1.31
C TYR A 12 25.61 -45.48 -1.65
N LEU A 13 25.07 -46.70 -1.72
CA LEU A 13 23.65 -46.94 -1.93
C LEU A 13 22.81 -46.39 -0.76
N TYR A 14 23.19 -46.70 0.48
CA TYR A 14 22.50 -46.16 1.66
C TYR A 14 22.65 -44.64 1.78
N ALA A 15 23.83 -44.08 1.47
CA ALA A 15 24.02 -42.64 1.42
C ALA A 15 23.13 -41.98 0.35
N GLY A 16 23.01 -42.58 -0.83
CA GLY A 16 22.13 -42.12 -1.91
C GLY A 16 20.65 -42.14 -1.51
N ILE A 17 20.20 -43.21 -0.86
CA ILE A 17 18.83 -43.32 -0.33
C ILE A 17 18.57 -42.26 0.76
N GLY A 18 19.52 -42.05 1.68
CA GLY A 18 19.40 -41.04 2.73
C GLY A 18 19.26 -39.62 2.16
N ILE A 19 20.10 -39.26 1.18
CA ILE A 19 20.03 -37.96 0.50
C ILE A 19 18.70 -37.80 -0.24
N PHE A 20 18.24 -38.85 -0.95
CA PHE A 20 16.96 -38.82 -1.65
C PHE A 20 15.79 -38.59 -0.69
N LEU A 21 15.73 -39.31 0.43
CA LEU A 21 14.66 -39.18 1.42
C LEU A 21 14.62 -37.78 2.04
N VAL A 22 15.79 -37.24 2.44
CA VAL A 22 15.88 -35.88 2.97
C VAL A 22 15.46 -34.85 1.90
N GLY A 23 15.92 -35.02 0.66
CA GLY A 23 15.53 -34.17 -0.46
C GLY A 23 14.02 -34.20 -0.75
N SER A 24 13.40 -35.38 -0.69
CA SER A 24 11.95 -35.53 -0.88
C SER A 24 11.14 -34.85 0.23
N ILE A 25 11.57 -34.97 1.50
CA ILE A 25 10.89 -34.31 2.63
C ILE A 25 10.96 -32.79 2.47
N ILE A 26 12.13 -32.24 2.12
CA ILE A 26 12.31 -30.81 1.90
C ILE A 26 11.46 -30.34 0.71
N GLY A 27 11.47 -31.09 -0.40
CA GLY A 27 10.68 -30.76 -1.59
C GLY A 27 9.17 -30.76 -1.33
N MET A 28 8.65 -31.78 -0.65
CA MET A 28 7.23 -31.86 -0.26
C MET A 28 6.84 -30.75 0.71
N GLY A 29 7.71 -30.41 1.67
CA GLY A 29 7.49 -29.30 2.59
C GLY A 29 7.36 -27.96 1.86
N TYR A 30 8.26 -27.69 0.91
CA TYR A 30 8.20 -26.46 0.10
C TYR A 30 6.93 -26.39 -0.77
N ALA A 31 6.59 -27.48 -1.47
CA ALA A 31 5.41 -27.54 -2.31
C ALA A 31 4.10 -27.37 -1.51
N GLY A 32 3.99 -28.05 -0.36
CA GLY A 32 2.84 -27.92 0.53
C GLY A 32 2.69 -26.51 1.10
N TYR A 33 3.80 -25.89 1.53
CA TYR A 33 3.81 -24.51 2.02
C TYR A 33 3.41 -23.51 0.93
N SER A 34 3.95 -23.65 -0.29
CA SER A 34 3.59 -22.79 -1.42
C SER A 34 2.12 -22.90 -1.78
N TRP A 35 1.56 -24.13 -1.79
CA TRP A 35 0.14 -24.34 -2.07
C TRP A 35 -0.76 -23.70 -1.01
N TYR A 36 -0.44 -23.89 0.27
CA TYR A 36 -1.16 -23.28 1.38
C TYR A 36 -1.14 -21.75 1.31
N ARG A 37 0.02 -21.15 1.04
CA ARG A 37 0.17 -19.71 0.88
C ARG A 37 -0.68 -19.21 -0.30
N ASN A 38 -0.61 -19.86 -1.45
CA ASN A 38 -1.39 -19.46 -2.63
C ASN A 38 -2.90 -19.56 -2.39
N ALA A 39 -3.36 -20.60 -1.68
CA ALA A 39 -4.78 -20.73 -1.32
C ALA A 39 -5.25 -19.61 -0.39
N LYS A 40 -4.43 -19.22 0.59
CA LYS A 40 -4.70 -18.06 1.45
C LYS A 40 -4.75 -16.75 0.68
N GLU A 41 -3.78 -16.52 -0.20
CA GLU A 41 -3.76 -15.30 -1.01
C GLU A 41 -4.97 -15.24 -1.96
N ALA A 42 -5.36 -16.37 -2.56
CA ALA A 42 -6.56 -16.43 -3.41
C ALA A 42 -7.84 -16.06 -2.64
N ALA A 43 -7.97 -16.51 -1.38
CA ALA A 43 -9.08 -16.11 -0.51
C ALA A 43 -9.03 -14.60 -0.20
N ALA A 44 -7.86 -14.05 0.10
CA ALA A 44 -7.68 -12.62 0.34
C ALA A 44 -8.05 -11.77 -0.89
N TYR A 45 -7.66 -12.19 -2.10
CA TYR A 45 -8.05 -11.51 -3.34
C TYR A 45 -9.56 -11.50 -3.54
N LYS A 46 -10.22 -12.63 -3.29
CA LYS A 46 -11.67 -12.74 -3.40
C LYS A 46 -12.37 -11.79 -2.43
N ASP A 47 -12.02 -11.84 -1.15
CA ASP A 47 -12.65 -11.02 -0.12
C ASP A 47 -12.38 -9.52 -0.34
N LEU A 48 -11.18 -9.17 -0.83
CA LEU A 48 -10.87 -7.79 -1.22
C LEU A 48 -11.74 -7.34 -2.39
N SER A 49 -11.91 -8.17 -3.42
CA SER A 49 -12.76 -7.86 -4.57
C SER A 49 -14.22 -7.66 -4.17
N GLU A 50 -14.77 -8.53 -3.32
CA GLU A 50 -16.14 -8.40 -2.81
C GLU A 50 -16.32 -7.12 -1.98
N SER A 51 -15.32 -6.77 -1.17
CA SER A 51 -15.32 -5.51 -0.39
C SER A 51 -15.24 -4.28 -1.29
N LEU A 52 -14.45 -4.34 -2.37
CA LEU A 52 -14.33 -3.27 -3.37
C LEU A 52 -15.64 -3.06 -4.15
N ASP A 53 -16.40 -4.10 -4.43
CA ASP A 53 -17.74 -3.96 -5.03
C ASP A 53 -18.69 -3.20 -4.09
N GLY A 54 -18.63 -3.47 -2.78
CA GLY A 54 -19.35 -2.70 -1.77
C GLY A 54 -18.92 -1.23 -1.74
N TYR A 55 -17.61 -0.99 -1.75
CA TYR A 55 -17.02 0.35 -1.81
C TYR A 55 -17.50 1.13 -3.04
N ALA A 56 -17.46 0.52 -4.22
CA ALA A 56 -17.88 1.16 -5.47
C ALA A 56 -19.37 1.53 -5.44
N LYS A 57 -20.22 0.66 -4.87
CA LYS A 57 -21.65 0.93 -4.69
C LYS A 57 -21.89 2.11 -3.74
N ALA A 58 -21.19 2.15 -2.60
CA ALA A 58 -21.28 3.24 -1.64
C ALA A 58 -20.77 4.58 -2.23
N ALA A 59 -19.67 4.54 -2.99
CA ALA A 59 -19.13 5.71 -3.68
C ALA A 59 -20.12 6.27 -4.71
N ALA A 60 -20.78 5.41 -5.49
CA ALA A 60 -21.76 5.82 -6.49
C ALA A 60 -23.02 6.44 -5.85
N SER A 61 -23.54 5.84 -4.78
CA SER A 61 -24.76 6.30 -4.09
C SER A 61 -24.56 7.58 -3.26
N SER A 62 -23.32 7.88 -2.86
CA SER A 62 -22.97 9.10 -2.09
C SER A 62 -23.33 10.40 -2.81
N SER A 63 -23.42 10.35 -4.15
CA SER A 63 -23.85 11.49 -4.97
C SER A 63 -25.37 11.72 -5.01
N LEU A 64 -26.19 10.78 -4.50
CA LEU A 64 -27.63 10.75 -4.75
C LEU A 64 -28.51 10.88 -3.49
N ALA A 65 -28.01 10.53 -2.28
CA ALA A 65 -28.76 10.73 -1.03
C ALA A 65 -27.87 10.66 0.24
N GLN A 66 -27.84 11.74 1.02
CA GLN A 66 -26.88 11.97 2.10
C GLN A 66 -27.10 11.12 3.38
N ARG A 67 -28.30 10.56 3.60
CA ARG A 67 -28.56 9.66 4.75
C ARG A 67 -28.38 8.17 4.43
N SER A 68 -28.62 7.76 3.18
CA SER A 68 -28.41 6.36 2.77
C SER A 68 -26.92 6.03 2.66
N SER A 69 -26.07 7.03 2.39
CA SER A 69 -24.63 6.87 2.25
C SER A 69 -23.95 6.51 3.58
N ALA A 70 -24.37 7.09 4.70
CA ALA A 70 -23.74 6.84 6.01
C ALA A 70 -23.80 5.36 6.44
N ASN A 71 -24.95 4.71 6.27
CA ASN A 71 -25.09 3.28 6.60
C ASN A 71 -24.25 2.40 5.64
N GLN A 72 -24.18 2.76 4.37
CA GLN A 72 -23.39 2.02 3.39
C GLN A 72 -21.89 2.12 3.69
N TRP A 73 -21.40 3.29 4.10
CA TRP A 73 -20.00 3.44 4.49
C TRP A 73 -19.64 2.64 5.76
N ALA A 74 -20.57 2.49 6.70
CA ALA A 74 -20.38 1.62 7.86
C ALA A 74 -20.28 0.14 7.48
N GLU A 75 -21.12 -0.33 6.55
CA GLU A 75 -21.03 -1.70 6.00
C GLU A 75 -19.71 -1.93 5.26
N VAL A 76 -19.28 -0.96 4.45
CA VAL A 76 -17.99 -0.99 3.75
C VAL A 76 -16.82 -1.04 4.75
N GLN A 77 -16.83 -0.18 5.77
CA GLN A 77 -15.84 -0.22 6.84
C GLN A 77 -15.77 -1.61 7.48
N GLN A 78 -16.92 -2.18 7.85
CA GLN A 78 -16.99 -3.49 8.49
C GLN A 78 -16.47 -4.61 7.58
N ALA A 79 -16.79 -4.58 6.29
CA ALA A 79 -16.30 -5.56 5.32
C ALA A 79 -14.76 -5.54 5.23
N PHE A 80 -14.17 -4.35 5.10
CA PHE A 80 -12.71 -4.22 5.08
C PHE A 80 -12.05 -4.58 6.42
N GLU A 81 -12.70 -4.29 7.55
CA GLU A 81 -12.23 -4.69 8.88
C GLU A 81 -12.15 -6.21 9.02
N ILE A 82 -13.23 -6.91 8.62
CA ILE A 82 -13.28 -8.39 8.64
C ILE A 82 -12.20 -8.96 7.71
N GLY A 83 -12.03 -8.40 6.53
CA GLY A 83 -10.97 -8.79 5.59
C GLY A 83 -9.57 -8.59 6.17
N ALA A 84 -9.31 -7.44 6.80
CA ALA A 84 -8.03 -7.14 7.46
C ALA A 84 -7.72 -8.13 8.60
N GLN A 85 -8.73 -8.47 9.41
CA GLN A 85 -8.57 -9.44 10.51
C GLN A 85 -8.32 -10.86 9.98
N SER A 86 -9.09 -11.28 8.97
CA SER A 86 -9.02 -12.63 8.39
C SER A 86 -7.74 -12.86 7.60
N HIS A 87 -7.21 -11.82 6.95
CA HIS A 87 -6.07 -11.89 6.03
C HIS A 87 -4.87 -11.07 6.50
N SER A 88 -4.66 -10.95 7.82
CA SER A 88 -3.58 -10.16 8.43
C SER A 88 -2.14 -10.54 8.02
N SER A 89 -1.96 -11.74 7.47
CA SER A 89 -0.67 -12.24 6.95
C SER A 89 -0.55 -12.22 5.42
N SER A 90 -1.61 -11.82 4.71
CA SER A 90 -1.61 -11.68 3.26
C SER A 90 -0.86 -10.42 2.84
N VAL A 91 -0.26 -10.46 1.65
CA VAL A 91 0.29 -9.24 1.01
C VAL A 91 -0.79 -8.18 0.75
N LEU A 92 -2.07 -8.57 0.81
CA LEU A 92 -3.20 -7.68 0.60
C LEU A 92 -3.68 -6.96 1.87
N TYR A 93 -3.19 -7.37 3.04
CA TYR A 93 -3.52 -6.75 4.33
C TYR A 93 -3.52 -5.21 4.32
N PRO A 94 -2.47 -4.53 3.83
CA PRO A 94 -2.45 -3.08 3.86
C PRO A 94 -3.52 -2.41 2.97
N TYR A 95 -4.04 -3.09 1.94
CA TYR A 95 -5.15 -2.54 1.14
C TYR A 95 -6.47 -2.59 1.90
N PHE A 96 -6.73 -3.68 2.63
CA PHE A 96 -7.91 -3.72 3.50
C PHE A 96 -7.89 -2.55 4.50
N LEU A 97 -6.75 -2.31 5.14
CA LEU A 97 -6.59 -1.18 6.07
C LEU A 97 -6.80 0.18 5.37
N ALA A 98 -6.21 0.38 4.20
CA ALA A 98 -6.29 1.66 3.51
C ALA A 98 -7.72 1.98 3.02
N TYR A 99 -8.46 0.98 2.53
CA TYR A 99 -9.86 1.17 2.14
C TYR A 99 -10.80 1.27 3.36
N GLN A 100 -10.48 0.59 4.46
CA GLN A 100 -11.17 0.80 5.74
C GLN A 100 -11.00 2.26 6.21
N ALA A 101 -9.78 2.80 6.11
CA ALA A 101 -9.50 4.20 6.43
C ALA A 101 -10.32 5.16 5.56
N ASP A 102 -10.43 4.89 4.25
CA ASP A 102 -11.28 5.69 3.36
C ASP A 102 -12.75 5.65 3.78
N ALA A 103 -13.27 4.47 4.10
CA ALA A 103 -14.66 4.32 4.55
C ALA A 103 -14.92 5.07 5.87
N LEU A 104 -13.91 5.19 6.73
CA LEU A 104 -13.99 5.98 7.97
C LEU A 104 -13.95 7.49 7.69
N LEU A 105 -13.15 7.96 6.73
CA LEU A 105 -13.18 9.36 6.30
C LEU A 105 -14.57 9.75 5.80
N GLN A 106 -15.24 8.88 5.03
CA GLN A 106 -16.61 9.14 4.56
C GLN A 106 -17.65 9.15 5.69
N GLN A 107 -17.29 8.68 6.88
CA GLN A 107 -18.08 8.73 8.10
C GLN A 107 -17.64 9.85 9.06
N GLU A 108 -16.76 10.76 8.62
CA GLU A 108 -16.20 11.86 9.44
C GLU A 108 -15.42 11.35 10.67
N LYS A 109 -14.91 10.11 10.62
CA LYS A 109 -14.10 9.48 11.67
C LYS A 109 -12.60 9.66 11.40
N ASP A 110 -12.17 10.91 11.28
CA ASP A 110 -10.84 11.27 10.77
C ASP A 110 -9.68 10.67 11.60
N ALA A 111 -9.77 10.70 12.93
CA ALA A 111 -8.70 10.20 13.80
C ALA A 111 -8.47 8.69 13.62
N GLU A 112 -9.54 7.91 13.49
CA GLU A 112 -9.48 6.46 13.26
C GLU A 112 -8.96 6.17 11.85
N ALA A 113 -9.43 6.91 10.84
CA ALA A 113 -8.98 6.79 9.47
C ALA A 113 -7.47 7.03 9.34
N LEU A 114 -6.96 8.10 9.95
CA LEU A 114 -5.53 8.45 9.94
C LEU A 114 -4.69 7.37 10.61
N SER A 115 -5.15 6.82 11.74
CA SER A 115 -4.46 5.70 12.42
C SER A 115 -4.39 4.44 11.56
N LEU A 116 -5.48 4.11 10.85
CA LEU A 116 -5.51 2.95 9.95
C LEU A 116 -4.66 3.16 8.70
N MET A 117 -4.62 4.37 8.13
CA MET A 117 -3.76 4.68 7.00
C MET A 117 -2.28 4.62 7.38
N ASP A 118 -1.91 5.15 8.56
CA ASP A 118 -0.57 5.03 9.12
C ASP A 118 -0.15 3.55 9.20
N LYS A 119 -1.05 2.69 9.69
CA LYS A 119 -0.82 1.23 9.80
C LYS A 119 -0.73 0.56 8.43
N ALA A 120 -1.55 0.97 7.47
CA ALA A 120 -1.55 0.45 6.11
C ALA A 120 -0.18 0.68 5.45
N VAL A 121 0.31 1.93 5.46
CA VAL A 121 1.61 2.30 4.87
C VAL A 121 2.76 1.61 5.60
N ALA A 122 2.71 1.53 6.93
CA ALA A 122 3.74 0.83 7.72
C ALA A 122 3.80 -0.69 7.43
N SER A 123 2.71 -1.27 6.95
CA SER A 123 2.62 -2.70 6.62
C SER A 123 2.99 -3.01 5.15
N MET A 124 3.28 -1.98 4.33
CA MET A 124 3.71 -2.16 2.94
C MET A 124 5.24 -2.20 2.82
N ASP A 125 5.75 -3.05 1.94
CA ASP A 125 7.15 -3.00 1.53
C ASP A 125 7.39 -1.74 0.69
N LYS A 126 8.48 -1.00 0.95
CA LYS A 126 8.87 0.18 0.17
C LYS A 126 9.17 -0.14 -1.30
N THR A 127 9.56 -1.38 -1.60
CA THR A 127 9.76 -1.83 -2.99
C THR A 127 8.45 -2.15 -3.70
N HIS A 128 7.32 -2.18 -2.97
CA HIS A 128 6.02 -2.45 -3.57
C HIS A 128 5.62 -1.28 -4.49
N PRO A 129 5.16 -1.53 -5.74
CA PRO A 129 4.83 -0.45 -6.69
C PRO A 129 3.81 0.58 -6.19
N LEU A 130 2.93 0.16 -5.29
CA LEU A 130 1.89 1.01 -4.71
C LEU A 130 2.31 1.74 -3.42
N TYR A 131 3.47 1.44 -2.85
CA TYR A 131 3.93 2.05 -1.59
C TYR A 131 3.87 3.58 -1.65
N TYR A 132 4.49 4.18 -2.67
CA TYR A 132 4.56 5.63 -2.81
C TYR A 132 3.19 6.29 -3.00
N ALA A 133 2.23 5.60 -3.62
CA ALA A 133 0.88 6.12 -3.79
C ALA A 133 0.15 6.21 -2.44
N TYR A 134 0.24 5.15 -1.62
CA TYR A 134 -0.38 5.13 -0.29
C TYR A 134 0.36 6.02 0.70
N ALA A 135 1.69 6.08 0.65
CA ALA A 135 2.47 7.01 1.47
C ALA A 135 2.16 8.48 1.15
N LEU A 136 1.97 8.82 -0.13
CA LEU A 136 1.55 10.16 -0.52
C LEU A 136 0.14 10.47 -0.02
N LYS A 137 -0.79 9.52 -0.17
CA LYS A 137 -2.15 9.65 0.36
C LYS A 137 -2.16 9.86 1.88
N ASP A 138 -1.37 9.08 2.62
CA ASP A 138 -1.19 9.24 4.06
C ASP A 138 -0.67 10.63 4.43
N GLY A 139 0.34 11.11 3.70
CA GLY A 139 0.89 12.46 3.89
C GLY A 139 -0.14 13.57 3.64
N LEU A 140 -0.99 13.41 2.62
CA LEU A 140 -2.07 14.34 2.31
C LEU A 140 -3.16 14.30 3.38
N MET A 141 -3.64 13.13 3.77
CA MET A 141 -4.64 12.97 4.83
C MET A 141 -4.16 13.59 6.14
N ASN A 142 -2.91 13.33 6.55
CA ASN A 142 -2.33 13.93 7.74
C ASN A 142 -2.20 15.46 7.62
N SER A 143 -1.92 15.97 6.42
CA SER A 143 -1.83 17.42 6.16
C SER A 143 -3.17 18.15 6.31
N ASP A 144 -4.28 17.46 6.04
CA ASP A 144 -5.66 17.98 6.16
C ASP A 144 -6.25 17.79 7.56
N SER A 145 -5.50 17.18 8.49
CA SER A 145 -5.96 16.96 9.87
C SER A 145 -6.16 18.26 10.64
N SER A 146 -7.07 18.24 11.62
CA SER A 146 -7.21 19.32 12.61
C SER A 146 -6.15 19.27 13.71
N ASP A 147 -5.43 18.15 13.86
CA ASP A 147 -4.34 17.98 14.83
C ASP A 147 -3.02 18.55 14.27
N PRO A 148 -2.44 19.61 14.88
CA PRO A 148 -1.20 20.23 14.41
C PRO A 148 -0.02 19.26 14.29
N SER A 149 0.04 18.24 15.15
CA SER A 149 1.12 17.24 15.11
C SER A 149 1.02 16.36 13.87
N ARG A 150 -0.20 15.97 13.50
CA ARG A 150 -0.47 15.23 12.25
C ARG A 150 -0.24 16.10 11.03
N VAL A 151 -0.65 17.36 11.07
CA VAL A 151 -0.37 18.32 9.99
C VAL A 151 1.13 18.41 9.71
N GLN A 152 1.95 18.51 10.76
CA GLN A 152 3.40 18.55 10.60
C GLN A 152 3.95 17.23 10.02
N LYS A 153 3.52 16.08 10.55
CA LYS A 153 3.87 14.75 10.03
C LYS A 153 3.54 14.63 8.53
N GLY A 154 2.33 15.04 8.14
CA GLY A 154 1.87 15.00 6.75
C GLY A 154 2.75 15.82 5.83
N ARG A 155 3.11 17.04 6.24
CA ARG A 155 4.02 17.92 5.49
C ARG A 155 5.40 17.31 5.32
N GLU A 156 5.98 16.77 6.38
CA GLU A 156 7.28 16.12 6.34
C GLU A 156 7.28 14.90 5.41
N LEU A 157 6.21 14.10 5.46
CA LEU A 157 6.06 12.93 4.60
C LEU A 157 5.95 13.33 3.13
N VAL A 158 5.06 14.28 2.78
CA VAL A 158 4.91 14.77 1.39
C VAL A 158 6.22 15.40 0.90
N GLN A 159 6.92 16.16 1.74
CA GLN A 159 8.20 16.77 1.39
C GLN A 159 9.31 15.72 1.18
N THR A 160 9.32 14.67 2.00
CA THR A 160 10.25 13.54 1.84
C THR A 160 10.01 12.84 0.51
N LEU A 161 8.74 12.54 0.19
CA LEU A 161 8.36 11.91 -1.08
C LEU A 161 8.69 12.79 -2.30
N ALA A 162 8.57 14.12 -2.17
CA ALA A 162 8.91 15.08 -3.21
C ALA A 162 10.42 15.17 -3.49
N ASN A 163 11.24 14.87 -2.49
CA ASN A 163 12.70 14.91 -2.56
C ASN A 163 13.33 13.55 -2.85
N ASP A 164 12.56 12.46 -2.82
CA ASP A 164 13.05 11.12 -3.12
C ASP A 164 13.12 10.89 -4.63
N ASN A 165 14.34 10.75 -5.16
CA ASN A 165 14.58 10.50 -6.59
C ASN A 165 14.24 9.07 -7.02
N ALA A 166 14.08 8.14 -6.08
CA ALA A 166 13.63 6.78 -6.37
C ALA A 166 12.10 6.66 -6.40
N ASN A 167 11.37 7.70 -5.96
CA ASN A 167 9.92 7.72 -5.96
C ASN A 167 9.36 7.88 -7.39
N PRO A 168 8.66 6.88 -7.97
CA PRO A 168 8.05 6.99 -9.29
C PRO A 168 6.92 8.04 -9.35
N LEU A 169 6.42 8.51 -8.20
CA LEU A 169 5.42 9.56 -8.06
C LEU A 169 6.03 10.88 -7.56
N GLN A 170 7.35 11.08 -7.72
CA GLN A 170 8.04 12.29 -7.24
C GLN A 170 7.39 13.58 -7.76
N ASP A 171 7.06 13.65 -9.06
CA ASP A 171 6.41 14.83 -9.64
C ASP A 171 5.05 15.15 -8.99
N MET A 172 4.27 14.10 -8.68
CA MET A 172 3.00 14.23 -7.97
C MET A 172 3.22 14.79 -6.57
N ALA A 173 4.18 14.23 -5.82
CA ALA A 173 4.51 14.68 -4.47
C ALA A 173 5.03 16.13 -4.45
N ARG A 174 5.87 16.53 -5.43
CA ARG A 174 6.34 17.92 -5.60
C ARG A 174 5.18 18.87 -5.86
N TYR A 175 4.26 18.48 -6.75
CA TYR A 175 3.09 19.29 -7.06
C TYR A 175 2.21 19.50 -5.81
N TYR A 176 1.89 18.43 -5.07
CA TYR A 176 1.11 18.55 -3.85
C TYR A 176 1.87 19.30 -2.73
N SER A 177 3.19 19.15 -2.63
CA SER A 177 4.01 19.93 -1.71
C SER A 177 3.91 21.43 -1.99
N ALA A 178 3.85 21.83 -3.27
CA ALA A 178 3.64 23.22 -3.66
C ALA A 178 2.21 23.71 -3.36
N LEU A 179 1.19 22.89 -3.63
CA LEU A 179 -0.19 23.23 -3.29
C LEU A 179 -0.39 23.42 -1.78
N GLY A 180 0.24 22.57 -0.97
CA GLY A 180 0.21 22.71 0.49
C GLY A 180 0.87 24.01 0.96
N ALA A 181 1.99 24.43 0.36
CA ALA A 181 2.58 25.75 0.67
C ALA A 181 1.63 26.90 0.30
N ARG A 182 1.01 26.81 -0.89
CA ARG A 182 0.07 27.82 -1.36
C ARG A 182 -1.16 27.96 -0.46
N SER A 183 -1.74 26.84 0.00
CA SER A 183 -2.93 26.87 0.87
C SER A 183 -2.67 27.53 2.23
N ARG A 184 -1.39 27.61 2.65
CA ARG A 184 -0.95 28.31 3.86
C ARG A 184 -0.56 29.77 3.64
N GLY A 185 -0.66 30.28 2.40
CA GLY A 185 -0.23 31.63 2.04
C GLY A 185 1.29 31.77 1.82
N GLU A 186 2.04 30.66 1.79
CA GLU A 186 3.47 30.65 1.48
C GLU A 186 3.70 30.71 -0.05
N ILE A 187 3.24 31.80 -0.68
CA ILE A 187 3.17 31.91 -2.15
C ILE A 187 4.55 31.78 -2.81
N ASP A 188 5.58 32.42 -2.26
CA ASP A 188 6.95 32.36 -2.79
C ASP A 188 7.51 30.93 -2.74
N VAL A 189 7.24 30.21 -1.64
CA VAL A 189 7.66 28.81 -1.46
C VAL A 189 6.92 27.91 -2.46
N ALA A 190 5.62 28.12 -2.65
CA ALA A 190 4.84 27.38 -3.62
C ALA A 190 5.37 27.60 -5.04
N GLN A 191 5.65 28.84 -5.42
CA GLN A 191 6.19 29.19 -6.73
C GLN A 191 7.57 28.57 -6.94
N GLN A 192 8.46 28.64 -5.95
CA GLN A 192 9.77 28.00 -6.01
C GLN A 192 9.65 26.48 -6.25
N ARG A 193 8.76 25.81 -5.53
CA ARG A 193 8.52 24.36 -5.68
C ARG A 193 7.95 24.01 -7.06
N LEU A 194 7.02 24.79 -7.59
CA LEU A 194 6.49 24.60 -8.95
C LEU A 194 7.57 24.82 -10.01
N GLN A 195 8.40 25.86 -9.86
CA GLN A 195 9.53 26.11 -10.76
C GLN A 195 10.53 24.95 -10.74
N GLN A 196 10.84 24.41 -9.56
CA GLN A 196 11.71 23.23 -9.45
C GLN A 196 11.11 22.00 -10.14
N LEU A 197 9.81 21.76 -9.96
CA LEU A 197 9.09 20.69 -10.66
C LEU A 197 9.16 20.90 -12.18
N ILE A 198 9.06 22.11 -12.69
CA ILE A 198 9.17 22.39 -14.12
C ILE A 198 10.61 22.25 -14.61
N ALA A 199 11.60 22.69 -13.84
CA ALA A 199 13.00 22.61 -14.25
C ALA A 199 13.55 21.17 -14.29
N THR A 200 12.99 20.26 -13.50
CA THR A 200 13.54 18.91 -13.30
C THR A 200 12.56 17.77 -13.55
N GLY A 201 11.27 18.08 -13.73
CA GLY A 201 10.22 17.09 -13.96
C GLY A 201 10.18 16.60 -15.40
N ASN A 202 9.44 15.51 -15.62
CA ASN A 202 9.24 14.95 -16.95
C ASN A 202 8.17 15.76 -17.71
N GLU A 203 8.49 16.31 -18.89
CA GLU A 203 7.52 17.12 -19.67
C GLU A 203 6.24 16.35 -20.06
N GLY A 204 6.33 15.02 -20.18
CA GLY A 204 5.19 14.12 -20.42
C GLY A 204 4.35 13.83 -19.18
N SER A 205 4.80 14.25 -17.99
CA SER A 205 4.07 14.09 -16.72
C SER A 205 2.85 15.02 -16.67
N VAL A 206 1.69 14.48 -16.31
CA VAL A 206 0.48 15.30 -16.08
C VAL A 206 0.72 16.34 -14.99
N TRP A 207 1.58 16.05 -14.01
CA TRP A 207 1.90 16.94 -12.90
C TRP A 207 2.78 18.11 -13.34
N TYR A 208 3.68 17.89 -14.29
CA TYR A 208 4.44 18.95 -14.95
C TYR A 208 3.49 19.93 -15.67
N GLN A 209 2.54 19.41 -16.44
CA GLN A 209 1.55 20.24 -17.15
C GLN A 209 0.65 21.03 -16.18
N LYS A 210 0.23 20.40 -15.07
CA LYS A 210 -0.51 21.08 -13.99
C LYS A 210 0.32 22.17 -13.34
N ALA A 211 1.61 21.95 -13.11
CA ALA A 211 2.52 22.96 -12.57
C ALA A 211 2.66 24.17 -13.50
N LEU A 212 2.88 23.94 -14.81
CA LEU A 212 2.94 25.00 -15.81
C LEU A 212 1.68 25.87 -15.80
N ASN A 213 0.51 25.23 -15.80
CA ASN A 213 -0.78 25.95 -15.78
C ASN A 213 -1.01 26.71 -14.48
N SER A 214 -0.44 26.25 -13.37
CA SER A 214 -0.58 26.89 -12.05
C SER A 214 0.28 28.15 -11.87
N MET A 215 1.26 28.36 -12.76
CA MET A 215 2.14 29.54 -12.76
C MET A 215 1.73 30.63 -13.77
N ARG A 216 0.69 30.39 -14.57
CA ARG A 216 0.11 31.38 -15.48
C ARG A 216 -0.94 32.21 -14.75
#